data_AF-A0A7C2D7I1-F1
#
_entry.id   AF-A0A7C2D7I1-F1
#
_cell.length_a   1.000
_cell.length_b   1.000
_cell.length_c   1.000
_cell.angle_alpha   90.00
_cell.angle_beta   90.00
_cell.angle_gamma   90.00
#
_symmetry.space_group_name_H-M   'P 1'
#
loop_
_entity.id
_entity.type
_entity.pdbx_description
1 polymer ?
#
loop_
_entity_poly.entity_id
_entity_poly.type
_entity_poly.pdbx_seq_one_letter_code
_entity_poly.pdbx_strand_id
1 'polypeptide(L)'
;MKEPRGCPERRVRRRSEVEVAERRVREGDLLWEPPAELLERSNLARYMAWLREERGLGFDDYHALWRWSVRDLDAFWRSIWDFFDVRADGEPHVVLAERRMPGARWFPGVRLNHAEHLLR
;
A
#
# COMPACT_ATOMS: atom_id res chain seq x y z
N MET A 1 -70.92 18.45 -1.41
CA MET A 1 -70.02 19.60 -1.22
C MET A 1 -68.96 19.19 -0.20
N LYS A 2 -67.68 19.36 -0.54
CA LYS A 2 -66.47 18.71 0.04
C LYS A 2 -66.41 18.59 1.58
N GLU A 3 -66.04 17.40 2.06
CA GLU A 3 -65.30 17.23 3.33
C GLU A 3 -63.87 17.80 3.20
N PRO A 4 -63.36 18.56 4.18
CA PRO A 4 -61.92 18.73 4.33
C PRO A 4 -61.35 17.55 5.12
N ARG A 5 -60.58 16.73 4.41
CA ARG A 5 -59.81 15.59 4.92
C ARG A 5 -58.86 16.04 6.03
N GLY A 6 -59.11 15.61 7.26
CA GLY A 6 -58.06 15.45 8.27
C GLY A 6 -57.33 14.13 8.01
N CYS A 7 -56.01 14.17 7.83
CA CYS A 7 -55.18 12.97 7.79
C CYS A 7 -53.84 13.30 8.48
N PRO A 8 -53.31 12.37 9.31
CA PRO A 8 -52.66 12.68 10.58
C PRO A 8 -51.17 12.96 10.46
N GLU A 9 -50.63 13.45 11.57
CA GLU A 9 -49.22 13.68 11.85
C GLU A 9 -48.33 12.57 11.27
N ARG A 10 -47.43 12.97 10.35
CA ARG A 10 -46.35 12.09 9.89
C ARG A 10 -45.47 11.79 11.09
N ARG A 11 -45.61 10.55 11.60
CA ARG A 11 -44.61 9.92 12.45
C ARG A 11 -43.28 9.94 11.70
N VAL A 12 -42.42 10.89 12.06
CA VAL A 12 -41.01 10.92 11.66
C VAL A 12 -40.45 9.56 12.03
N ARG A 13 -40.10 8.75 11.02
CA ARG A 13 -39.41 7.50 11.26
C ARG A 13 -38.12 7.86 11.98
N ARG A 14 -37.95 7.38 13.22
CA ARG A 14 -36.69 7.42 13.96
C ARG A 14 -35.59 7.01 12.98
N ARG A 15 -34.66 7.93 12.69
CA ARG A 15 -33.33 7.54 12.23
C ARG A 15 -32.86 6.50 13.22
N SER A 16 -32.60 5.29 12.75
CA SER A 16 -31.97 4.24 13.52
C SER A 16 -30.70 4.82 14.15
N GLU A 17 -30.75 5.01 15.46
CA GLU A 17 -29.61 5.31 16.32
C GLU A 17 -28.61 4.17 16.11
N VAL A 18 -27.48 4.49 15.46
CA VAL A 18 -26.32 3.61 15.53
C VAL A 18 -25.79 3.79 16.95
N GLU A 19 -26.16 2.88 17.84
CA GLU A 19 -25.52 2.76 19.15
C GLU A 19 -24.05 2.41 18.93
N VAL A 20 -23.19 3.41 19.01
CA VAL A 20 -21.76 3.19 19.15
C VAL A 20 -21.52 2.78 20.60
N ALA A 21 -21.61 1.48 20.86
CA ALA A 21 -21.13 0.93 22.12
C ALA A 21 -19.64 1.31 22.29
N GLU A 22 -19.26 1.87 23.43
CA GLU A 22 -17.87 2.12 23.81
C GLU A 22 -17.10 0.80 23.90
N ARG A 23 -16.65 0.27 22.77
CA ARG A 23 -15.73 -0.85 22.75
C ARG A 23 -14.39 -0.35 23.30
N ARG A 24 -14.07 -0.70 24.55
CA ARG A 24 -12.72 -0.53 25.10
C ARG A 24 -11.75 -1.37 24.27
N VAL A 25 -11.08 -0.72 23.33
CA VAL A 25 -9.92 -1.26 22.61
C VAL A 25 -8.84 -1.64 23.64
N ARG A 26 -8.33 -2.86 23.54
CA ARG A 26 -7.18 -3.35 24.30
C ARG A 26 -5.95 -3.41 23.40
N GLU A 27 -4.78 -3.42 24.01
CA GLU A 27 -3.54 -3.68 23.28
C GLU A 27 -3.60 -5.07 22.62
N GLY A 28 -3.28 -5.13 21.33
CA GLY A 28 -3.38 -6.35 20.51
C GLY A 28 -4.74 -6.57 19.85
N ASP A 29 -5.76 -5.75 20.13
CA ASP A 29 -7.03 -5.84 19.41
C ASP A 29 -6.86 -5.42 17.94
N LEU A 30 -7.35 -6.24 17.01
CA LEU A 30 -7.46 -5.85 15.61
C LEU A 30 -8.46 -4.69 15.52
N LEU A 31 -7.92 -3.52 15.16
CA LEU A 31 -8.68 -2.28 15.04
C LEU A 31 -9.47 -2.23 13.74
N TRP A 32 -8.84 -2.71 12.67
CA TRP A 32 -9.36 -2.61 11.32
C TRP A 32 -8.62 -3.59 10.42
N GLU A 33 -9.34 -4.12 9.43
CA GLU A 33 -8.78 -4.90 8.35
C GLU A 33 -9.29 -4.34 7.02
N PRO A 34 -8.43 -4.18 6.00
CA PRO A 34 -8.88 -3.78 4.69
C PRO A 34 -9.82 -4.83 4.07
N PRO A 35 -10.87 -4.41 3.34
CA PRO A 35 -11.65 -5.35 2.55
C PRO A 35 -10.78 -5.99 1.46
N ALA A 36 -11.11 -7.22 1.06
CA ALA A 36 -10.35 -8.00 0.08
C ALA A 36 -10.12 -7.24 -1.24
N GLU A 37 -11.11 -6.50 -1.73
CA GLU A 37 -10.99 -5.70 -2.95
C GLU A 37 -9.88 -4.64 -2.85
N LEU A 38 -9.68 -4.05 -1.66
CA LEU A 38 -8.62 -3.06 -1.45
C LEU A 38 -7.24 -3.72 -1.45
N LEU A 39 -7.13 -4.93 -0.90
CA LEU A 39 -5.89 -5.71 -0.95
C LEU A 39 -5.53 -6.06 -2.39
N GLU A 40 -6.48 -6.58 -3.17
CA GLU A 40 -6.29 -6.99 -4.56
C GLU A 40 -5.90 -5.82 -5.48
N ARG A 41 -6.47 -4.64 -5.24
CA ARG A 41 -6.20 -3.43 -6.04
C ARG A 41 -4.98 -2.64 -5.59
N SER A 42 -4.31 -3.06 -4.52
CA SER A 42 -3.14 -2.36 -3.98
C SER A 42 -1.94 -2.41 -4.93
N ASN A 43 -1.09 -1.39 -4.88
CA ASN A 43 0.19 -1.43 -5.61
C ASN A 43 1.09 -2.59 -5.13
N LEU A 44 0.93 -3.02 -3.88
CA LEU A 44 1.64 -4.15 -3.33
C LEU A 44 1.23 -5.47 -4.01
N ALA A 45 -0.08 -5.70 -4.20
CA ALA A 45 -0.56 -6.87 -4.93
C ALA A 45 -0.06 -6.88 -6.38
N ARG A 46 -0.10 -5.72 -7.05
CA ARG A 46 0.48 -5.54 -8.40
C ARG A 46 1.97 -5.85 -8.43
N TYR A 47 2.72 -5.37 -7.44
CA TYR A 47 4.16 -5.62 -7.32
C TYR A 47 4.47 -7.10 -7.08
N MET A 48 3.71 -7.79 -6.22
CA MET A 48 3.87 -9.23 -5.98
C MET A 48 3.57 -10.06 -7.24
N ALA A 49 2.54 -9.70 -8.01
CA ALA A 49 2.25 -10.34 -9.28
C ALA A 49 3.39 -10.11 -10.30
N TRP A 50 3.86 -8.86 -10.43
CA TRP A 50 4.99 -8.52 -11.29
C TRP A 50 6.28 -9.27 -10.90
N LEU A 51 6.60 -9.38 -9.61
CA LEU A 51 7.75 -10.15 -9.13
C LEU A 51 7.67 -11.63 -9.53
N ARG A 52 6.47 -12.20 -9.49
CA ARG A 52 6.24 -13.58 -9.92
C ARG A 52 6.46 -13.74 -11.43
N GLU A 53 5.96 -12.80 -12.22
CA GLU A 53 6.02 -12.86 -13.69
C GLU A 53 7.42 -12.53 -14.23
N GLU A 54 8.02 -11.43 -13.76
CA GLU A 54 9.26 -10.86 -14.32
C GLU A 54 10.53 -11.33 -13.62
N ARG A 55 10.41 -11.85 -12.40
CA ARG A 55 11.57 -12.30 -11.59
C ARG A 55 11.44 -13.74 -11.09
N GLY A 56 10.31 -14.41 -11.35
CA GLY A 56 10.05 -15.78 -10.87
C GLY A 56 9.93 -15.88 -9.34
N LEU A 57 9.70 -14.76 -8.64
CA LEU A 57 9.63 -14.69 -7.19
C LEU A 57 8.17 -14.67 -6.71
N GLY A 58 7.71 -15.79 -6.15
CA GLY A 58 6.38 -15.91 -5.53
C GLY A 58 6.45 -15.79 -4.00
N PHE A 59 5.44 -15.15 -3.41
CA PHE A 59 5.30 -15.01 -1.97
C PHE A 59 3.86 -15.30 -1.54
N ASP A 60 3.69 -16.09 -0.48
CA ASP A 60 2.37 -16.50 0.01
C ASP A 60 1.65 -15.39 0.80
N ASP A 61 2.42 -14.54 1.48
CA ASP A 61 1.90 -13.44 2.28
C ASP A 61 2.86 -12.24 2.32
N TYR A 62 2.39 -11.14 2.90
CA TYR A 62 3.20 -9.93 3.10
C TYR A 62 4.45 -10.19 3.95
N HIS A 63 4.38 -11.08 4.94
CA HIS A 63 5.52 -11.37 5.81
C HIS A 63 6.63 -12.11 5.07
N ALA A 64 6.30 -12.97 4.11
CA ALA A 64 7.25 -13.66 3.24
C ALA A 64 7.96 -12.65 2.33
N LEU A 65 7.22 -11.72 1.73
CA LEU A 65 7.79 -10.62 0.96
C LEU A 65 8.71 -9.75 1.83
N TRP A 66 8.27 -9.38 3.03
CA TRP A 66 9.06 -8.57 3.98
C TRP A 66 10.35 -9.28 4.41
N ARG A 67 10.28 -10.58 4.74
CA ARG A 67 11.48 -11.37 5.09
C ARG A 67 12.49 -11.37 3.93
N TRP A 68 12.01 -11.46 2.70
CA TRP A 68 12.88 -11.37 1.54
C TRP A 68 13.47 -9.97 1.38
N SER A 69 12.66 -8.91 1.50
CA SER A 69 13.12 -7.54 1.26
C SER A 69 14.26 -7.08 2.18
N VAL A 70 14.28 -7.58 3.42
CA VAL A 70 15.36 -7.27 4.38
C VAL A 70 16.55 -8.22 4.29
N ARG A 71 16.35 -9.45 3.80
CA ARG A 71 17.41 -10.45 3.66
C ARG A 71 18.25 -10.20 2.42
N ASP A 72 17.62 -9.80 1.32
CA ASP A 72 18.27 -9.50 0.05
C ASP A 72 17.94 -8.08 -0.40
N LEU A 73 18.61 -7.12 0.23
CA LEU A 73 18.42 -5.69 -0.03
C LEU A 73 18.75 -5.33 -1.48
N ASP A 74 19.80 -5.92 -2.07
CA ASP A 74 20.23 -5.59 -3.42
C ASP A 74 19.18 -6.06 -4.44
N ALA A 75 18.70 -7.30 -4.34
CA ALA A 75 17.63 -7.78 -5.22
C ALA A 75 16.33 -6.99 -5.04
N PHE A 76 15.96 -6.68 -3.78
CA PHE A 76 14.74 -5.94 -3.48
C PHE A 76 14.78 -4.50 -4.02
N TRP A 77 15.85 -3.75 -3.77
CA TRP A 77 15.91 -2.36 -4.23
C TRP A 77 16.10 -2.28 -5.75
N ARG A 78 16.75 -3.28 -6.37
CA ARG A 78 16.77 -3.39 -7.83
C ARG A 78 15.37 -3.65 -8.39
N SER A 79 14.61 -4.56 -7.80
CA SER A 79 13.27 -4.87 -8.28
C SER A 79 12.30 -3.69 -8.11
N ILE A 80 12.45 -2.89 -7.05
CA ILE A 80 11.71 -1.63 -6.89
C ILE A 80 12.09 -0.64 -7.99
N TRP A 81 13.38 -0.49 -8.29
CA TRP A 81 13.86 0.37 -9.38
C TRP A 81 13.22 0.00 -10.72
N ASP A 82 13.23 -1.29 -11.04
CA ASP A 82 12.69 -1.81 -12.30
C ASP A 82 11.15 -1.73 -12.34
N PHE A 83 10.46 -2.05 -11.24
CA PHE A 83 8.99 -2.02 -11.16
C PHE A 83 8.41 -0.62 -11.36
N PHE A 84 9.05 0.40 -10.80
CA PHE A 84 8.62 1.79 -10.95
C PHE A 84 9.15 2.48 -12.21
N ASP A 85 9.90 1.76 -13.07
CA ASP A 85 10.52 2.33 -14.28
C ASP A 85 11.31 3.61 -13.94
N VAL A 86 12.17 3.54 -12.91
CA VAL A 86 12.97 4.69 -12.47
C VAL A 86 13.99 5.02 -13.56
N ARG A 87 13.90 6.23 -14.10
CA ARG A 87 14.78 6.72 -15.16
C ARG A 87 15.97 7.44 -14.56
N ALA A 88 17.15 7.12 -15.04
CA ALA A 88 18.35 7.78 -14.56
C ALA A 88 19.44 7.74 -15.63
N ASP A 89 20.38 8.66 -15.50
CA ASP A 89 21.64 8.62 -16.22
C ASP A 89 22.59 7.62 -15.52
N GLY A 90 23.08 6.65 -16.28
CA GLY A 90 23.96 5.59 -15.81
C GLY A 90 23.24 4.27 -15.50
N GLU A 91 24.00 3.18 -15.43
CA GLU A 91 23.45 1.84 -15.19
C GLU A 91 23.48 1.51 -13.67
N PRO A 92 22.33 1.15 -13.05
CA PRO A 92 22.25 0.85 -11.62
C PRO A 92 22.79 -0.57 -11.28
N HIS A 93 24.01 -0.89 -11.70
CA HIS A 93 24.61 -2.22 -11.50
C HIS A 93 24.83 -2.58 -10.03
N VAL A 94 25.23 -1.60 -9.22
CA VAL A 94 25.46 -1.77 -7.79
C VAL A 94 24.34 -1.07 -7.06
N VAL A 95 23.59 -1.82 -6.26
CA VAL A 95 22.44 -1.29 -5.53
C VAL A 95 22.89 -0.73 -4.18
N LEU A 96 23.62 -1.51 -3.38
CA LEU A 96 24.15 -1.08 -2.09
C LEU A 96 25.65 -1.35 -1.99
N ALA A 97 26.45 -0.34 -2.33
CA ALA A 97 27.91 -0.46 -2.35
C ALA A 97 28.55 -0.48 -0.95
N GLU A 98 27.94 0.23 0.00
CA GLU A 98 28.42 0.26 1.38
C GLU A 98 27.24 0.09 2.33
N ARG A 99 27.31 -0.95 3.18
CA ARG A 99 26.25 -1.29 4.16
C ARG A 99 26.49 -0.69 5.55
N ARG A 100 27.61 0.00 5.74
CA ARG A 100 27.99 0.58 7.02
C ARG A 100 27.06 1.74 7.37
N MET A 101 26.62 1.79 8.62
CA MET A 101 25.80 2.89 9.14
C MET A 101 26.55 3.64 10.25
N PRO A 102 26.67 4.98 10.18
CA PRO A 102 26.32 5.86 9.04
C PRO A 102 27.30 5.68 7.86
N GLY A 103 26.87 6.12 6.66
CA GLY A 103 27.70 6.09 5.45
C GLY A 103 27.25 5.11 4.36
N ALA A 104 26.02 4.59 4.44
CA ALA A 104 25.53 3.67 3.44
C ALA A 104 25.47 4.34 2.05
N ARG A 105 25.97 3.65 1.02
CA ARG A 105 26.06 4.17 -0.35
C ARG A 105 25.17 3.37 -1.29
N TRP A 106 24.06 3.99 -1.69
CA TRP A 106 23.08 3.42 -2.61
C TRP A 106 23.33 3.89 -4.04
N PHE A 107 23.13 3.01 -5.02
CA PHE A 107 23.19 3.26 -6.46
C PHE A 107 24.36 4.18 -6.90
N PRO A 108 25.63 3.84 -6.56
CA PRO A 108 26.75 4.69 -6.93
C PRO A 108 26.87 4.80 -8.46
N GLY A 109 27.20 6.01 -8.93
CA GLY A 109 27.38 6.28 -10.36
C GLY A 109 26.08 6.55 -11.12
N VAL A 110 24.92 6.43 -10.46
CA VAL A 110 23.62 6.77 -11.02
C VAL A 110 23.26 8.20 -10.66
N ARG A 111 22.72 8.95 -11.64
CA ARG A 111 22.22 10.30 -11.44
C ARG A 111 20.78 10.38 -11.90
N LEU A 112 19.90 10.93 -11.06
CA LEU A 112 18.49 11.11 -11.41
C LEU A 112 18.03 12.52 -11.08
N ASN A 113 16.94 12.95 -11.72
CA ASN A 113 16.24 14.17 -11.38
C ASN A 113 14.93 13.83 -10.65
N HIS A 114 14.80 14.28 -9.40
CA HIS A 114 13.60 13.98 -8.62
C HIS A 114 12.34 14.68 -9.16
N ALA A 115 12.46 15.93 -9.63
CA ALA A 115 11.33 16.67 -10.18
C ALA A 115 10.80 16.04 -11.48
N GLU A 116 11.70 15.49 -12.32
CA GLU A 116 11.33 14.74 -13.51
C GLU A 116 10.43 13.54 -13.18
N HIS A 117 10.69 12.84 -12.07
CA HIS A 117 9.87 11.71 -11.64
C HIS A 117 8.54 12.12 -11.04
N LEU A 118 8.46 13.29 -10.38
CA LEU A 118 7.22 13.78 -9.76
C LEU A 118 6.25 14.42 -10.75
N LEU A 119 6.77 15.01 -11.83
CA LEU A 119 5.99 15.74 -12.82
C LEU A 119 5.63 14.91 -14.06
N ARG A 120 5.78 13.59 -13.95
CA ARG A 120 5.47 12.62 -15.01
C ARG A 120 3.99 12.25 -15.03
#